data_AF-A0A8T4CTP4-F1
#
_entry.id   AF-A0A8T4CTP4-F1
#
_cell.length_a   1.000
_cell.length_b   1.000
_cell.length_c   1.000
_cell.angle_alpha   90.00
_cell.angle_beta   90.00
_cell.angle_gamma   90.00
#
_symmetry.space_group_name_H-M   'P 1'
#
loop_
_entity.id
_entity.type
_entity.pdbx_description
1 polymer ?
#
loop_
_entity_poly.entity_id
_entity_poly.type
_entity_poly.pdbx_seq_one_letter_code
_entity_poly.pdbx_strand_id
1 'polypeptide(L)'
;MLTSAEQGSIMRQLSDLESGSSRQWYWLEIAQKYPASIVNKKTKLVSIALRCLGINACAAILRRFGIKGLNLYHAASQQFWALAQHKSNDALLFSGCVLALLLGFNRLPASQQLAAWVVGLGGATWQLIRTIRQFTPPVLPESDEERLPGAEASLGLQGMLLAAGVSPAVSAALVKGITQDPAGFLAPLLANLPSLAPDSQPSRAQQIALSTTPWLLIGILSSWLIGLLPAFWGGGLVLFLMLAAGWGIHRSVKPIGLLAISWLACGLLARLTHYI
;
A
#
# COMPACT_ATOMS: atom_id res chain seq x y z
N MET A 1 -8.11 11.78 -18.11
CA MET A 1 -7.58 10.55 -18.73
C MET A 1 -6.20 10.84 -19.31
N LEU A 2 -5.30 9.85 -19.36
CA LEU A 2 -3.97 9.99 -19.95
C LEU A 2 -4.03 9.72 -21.44
N THR A 3 -3.20 10.42 -22.23
CA THR A 3 -3.04 10.13 -23.67
C THR A 3 -2.26 8.82 -23.88
N SER A 4 -2.37 8.21 -25.06
CA SER A 4 -1.62 6.98 -25.38
C SER A 4 -0.10 7.14 -25.22
N ALA A 5 0.45 8.33 -25.53
CA ALA A 5 1.87 8.61 -25.32
C ALA A 5 2.25 8.70 -23.82
N GLU A 6 1.36 9.26 -22.99
CA GLU A 6 1.55 9.31 -21.54
C GLU A 6 1.44 7.92 -20.90
N GLN A 7 0.52 7.07 -21.40
CA GLN A 7 0.40 5.67 -20.96
C GLN A 7 1.68 4.89 -21.28
N GLY A 8 2.20 5.01 -22.51
CA GLY A 8 3.46 4.39 -22.90
C GLY A 8 4.66 4.89 -22.09
N SER A 9 4.68 6.18 -21.71
CA SER A 9 5.72 6.72 -20.82
C SER A 9 5.67 6.10 -19.42
N ILE A 10 4.47 5.94 -18.84
CA ILE A 10 4.31 5.32 -17.51
C ILE A 10 4.66 3.84 -17.55
N MET A 11 4.26 3.10 -18.58
CA MET A 11 4.60 1.67 -18.71
C MET A 11 6.12 1.44 -18.79
N ARG A 12 6.86 2.31 -19.49
CA ARG A 12 8.33 2.26 -19.50
C ARG A 12 8.92 2.54 -18.11
N GLN A 13 8.37 3.50 -17.37
CA GLN A 13 8.78 3.75 -15.98
C GLN A 13 8.46 2.58 -15.04
N LEU A 14 7.34 1.89 -15.26
CA LEU A 14 7.00 0.67 -14.51
C LEU A 14 8.00 -0.45 -14.81
N SER A 15 8.42 -0.59 -16.06
CA SER A 15 9.56 -1.46 -16.43
C SER A 15 10.83 -1.08 -15.67
N ASP A 16 11.18 0.22 -15.62
CA ASP A 16 12.39 0.67 -14.91
C ASP A 16 12.34 0.36 -13.40
N LEU A 17 11.17 0.49 -12.78
CA LEU A 17 10.96 0.16 -11.37
C LEU A 17 11.03 -1.34 -11.08
N GLU A 18 10.79 -2.17 -12.10
CA GLU A 18 10.88 -3.63 -12.04
C GLU A 18 12.21 -4.14 -12.62
N SER A 19 13.18 -3.25 -12.81
CA SER A 19 14.49 -3.60 -13.37
C SER A 19 15.15 -4.73 -12.58
N GLY A 20 15.73 -5.68 -13.30
CA GLY A 20 16.31 -6.89 -12.71
C GLY A 20 15.30 -8.00 -12.40
N SER A 21 14.01 -7.81 -12.70
CA SER A 21 12.98 -8.86 -12.60
C SER A 21 12.42 -9.26 -13.96
N SER A 22 11.81 -10.45 -14.06
CA SER A 22 11.09 -10.88 -15.27
C SER A 22 9.95 -9.93 -15.66
N ARG A 23 9.40 -9.17 -14.69
CA ARG A 23 8.29 -8.23 -14.90
C ARG A 23 8.69 -7.00 -15.72
N GLN A 24 9.98 -6.66 -15.76
CA GLN A 24 10.51 -5.60 -16.62
C GLN A 24 10.08 -5.83 -18.08
N TRP A 25 10.29 -7.06 -18.57
CA TRP A 25 10.01 -7.40 -19.97
C TRP A 25 8.52 -7.42 -20.28
N TYR A 26 7.69 -7.89 -19.34
CA TYR A 26 6.24 -7.81 -19.47
C TYR A 26 5.76 -6.37 -19.74
N TRP A 27 6.30 -5.40 -18.99
CA TRP A 27 5.96 -3.99 -19.20
C TRP A 27 6.49 -3.44 -20.52
N LEU A 28 7.68 -3.84 -20.95
CA LEU A 28 8.25 -3.44 -22.24
C LEU A 28 7.44 -3.96 -23.42
N GLU A 29 7.03 -5.24 -23.41
CA GLU A 29 6.22 -5.83 -24.48
C GLU A 29 4.88 -5.11 -24.66
N ILE A 30 4.23 -4.71 -23.55
CA ILE A 30 3.00 -3.93 -23.61
C ILE A 30 3.30 -2.50 -24.10
N ALA A 31 4.39 -1.89 -23.62
CA ALA A 31 4.76 -0.51 -23.96
C ALA A 31 5.12 -0.32 -25.45
N GLN A 32 5.58 -1.36 -26.15
CA GLN A 32 5.91 -1.30 -27.58
C GLN A 32 4.74 -0.85 -28.46
N LYS A 33 3.49 -1.11 -28.06
CA LYS A 33 2.31 -0.66 -28.79
C LYS A 33 1.96 0.80 -28.64
N TYR A 34 2.58 1.47 -27.69
CA TYR A 34 2.31 2.86 -27.40
C TYR A 34 3.36 3.75 -28.06
N PRO A 35 2.95 4.95 -28.54
CA PRO A 35 3.85 5.86 -29.21
C PRO A 35 5.04 6.29 -28.32
N ALA A 36 6.02 6.93 -28.94
CA ALA A 36 7.22 7.43 -28.27
C ALA A 36 6.86 8.26 -27.02
N SER A 37 7.66 8.11 -25.97
CA SER A 37 7.35 8.70 -24.66
C SER A 37 7.39 10.23 -24.71
N ILE A 38 6.31 10.86 -24.24
CA ILE A 38 6.29 12.30 -23.99
C ILE A 38 6.30 12.52 -22.47
N VAL A 39 7.32 13.24 -21.99
CA VAL A 39 7.44 13.56 -20.56
C VAL A 39 6.69 14.86 -20.27
N ASN A 40 5.54 14.73 -19.64
CA ASN A 40 4.68 15.83 -19.20
C ASN A 40 4.74 16.02 -17.67
N LYS A 41 4.25 17.16 -17.17
CA LYS A 41 4.12 17.39 -15.71
C LYS A 41 3.32 16.28 -15.01
N LYS A 42 2.26 15.78 -15.66
CA LYS A 42 1.44 14.67 -15.15
C LYS A 42 2.23 13.37 -15.04
N THR A 43 2.98 12.99 -16.07
CA THR A 43 3.80 11.77 -16.04
C THR A 43 4.95 11.88 -15.04
N LYS A 44 5.52 13.08 -14.83
CA LYS A 44 6.48 13.34 -13.76
C LYS A 44 5.88 13.14 -12.36
N LEU A 45 4.69 13.67 -12.08
CA LEU A 45 4.02 13.47 -10.79
C LEU A 45 3.72 12.00 -10.52
N VAL A 46 3.23 11.27 -11.52
CA VAL A 46 3.01 9.83 -11.40
C VAL A 46 4.33 9.09 -11.18
N SER A 47 5.41 9.49 -11.86
CA SER A 47 6.75 8.90 -11.66
C SER A 47 7.24 9.07 -10.23
N ILE A 48 7.08 10.27 -9.66
CA ILE A 48 7.46 10.55 -8.27
C ILE A 48 6.62 9.69 -7.33
N ALA A 49 5.29 9.64 -7.53
CA ALA A 49 4.42 8.81 -6.72
C ALA A 49 4.80 7.32 -6.77
N LEU A 50 5.14 6.81 -7.96
CA LEU A 50 5.57 5.42 -8.14
C LEU A 50 6.91 5.12 -7.46
N ARG A 51 7.88 6.04 -7.52
CA ARG A 51 9.18 5.89 -6.84
C ARG A 51 9.04 5.95 -5.32
N CYS A 52 8.19 6.83 -4.80
CA CYS A 52 8.02 7.01 -3.36
C CYS A 52 7.14 5.95 -2.70
N LEU A 53 6.04 5.57 -3.35
CA LEU A 53 5.00 4.70 -2.75
C LEU A 53 5.04 3.27 -3.28
N GLY A 54 5.66 3.05 -4.45
CA GLY A 54 5.67 1.77 -5.15
C GLY A 54 4.42 1.51 -5.99
N ILE A 55 4.51 0.48 -6.85
CA ILE A 55 3.47 0.12 -7.81
C ILE A 55 2.18 -0.34 -7.09
N ASN A 56 2.31 -1.15 -6.03
CA ASN A 56 1.17 -1.70 -5.29
C ASN A 56 0.27 -0.60 -4.67
N ALA A 57 0.86 0.46 -4.13
CA ALA A 57 0.11 1.60 -3.60
C ALA A 57 -0.58 2.41 -4.71
N CYS A 58 0.11 2.62 -5.83
CA CYS A 58 -0.42 3.41 -6.95
C CYS A 58 -1.37 2.63 -7.87
N ALA A 59 -1.50 1.31 -7.74
CA ALA A 59 -2.24 0.47 -8.68
C ALA A 59 -3.70 0.91 -8.92
N ALA A 60 -4.41 1.33 -7.86
CA ALA A 60 -5.79 1.82 -7.99
C ALA A 60 -5.88 3.12 -8.82
N ILE A 61 -4.90 4.03 -8.65
CA ILE A 61 -4.82 5.29 -9.39
C ILE A 61 -4.44 4.99 -10.85
N LEU A 62 -3.45 4.12 -11.08
CA LEU A 62 -3.02 3.73 -12.41
C LEU A 62 -4.15 3.02 -13.19
N ARG A 63 -4.99 2.23 -12.51
CA ARG A 63 -6.18 1.61 -13.11
C ARG A 63 -7.20 2.65 -13.56
N ARG A 64 -7.41 3.73 -12.78
CA ARG A 64 -8.25 4.87 -13.19
C ARG A 64 -7.69 5.62 -14.40
N PHE A 65 -6.38 5.57 -14.61
CA PHE A 65 -5.75 6.12 -15.80
C PHE A 65 -5.80 5.20 -17.03
N GLY A 66 -6.36 3.99 -16.89
CA GLY A 66 -6.53 3.05 -18.00
C GLY A 66 -5.25 2.33 -18.42
N ILE A 67 -4.23 2.29 -17.56
CA ILE A 67 -2.99 1.56 -17.84
C ILE A 67 -3.29 0.06 -17.93
N LYS A 68 -3.10 -0.53 -19.11
CA LYS A 68 -3.27 -1.97 -19.34
C LYS A 68 -2.16 -2.77 -18.66
N GLY A 69 -2.44 -4.03 -18.33
CA GLY A 69 -1.46 -4.95 -17.74
C GLY A 69 -1.33 -4.91 -16.22
N LEU A 70 -1.98 -3.96 -15.53
CA LEU A 70 -1.99 -3.86 -14.06
C LEU A 70 -2.66 -5.02 -13.33
N ASN A 71 -3.41 -5.87 -14.03
CA ASN A 71 -4.06 -7.03 -13.44
C ASN A 71 -3.04 -7.98 -12.79
N LEU A 72 -1.79 -7.96 -13.28
CA LEU A 72 -0.66 -8.67 -12.67
C LEU A 72 -0.48 -8.33 -11.18
N TYR A 73 -0.72 -7.07 -10.79
CA TYR A 73 -0.53 -6.56 -9.42
C TYR A 73 -1.82 -6.56 -8.59
N HIS A 74 -2.92 -7.12 -9.10
CA HIS A 74 -4.21 -7.03 -8.42
C HIS A 74 -4.17 -7.64 -7.01
N ALA A 75 -3.68 -8.88 -6.90
CA ALA A 75 -3.61 -9.59 -5.62
C ALA A 75 -2.64 -8.91 -4.64
N ALA A 76 -1.42 -8.56 -5.09
CA ALA A 76 -0.42 -7.89 -4.28
C ALA A 76 -0.89 -6.51 -3.77
N SER A 77 -1.54 -5.72 -4.63
CA SER A 77 -2.12 -4.43 -4.22
C SER A 77 -3.25 -4.60 -3.21
N GLN A 78 -4.12 -5.59 -3.37
CA GLN A 78 -5.18 -5.88 -2.40
C GLN A 78 -4.61 -6.25 -1.03
N GLN A 79 -3.58 -7.10 -0.98
CA GLN A 79 -2.93 -7.47 0.28
C GLN A 79 -2.22 -6.28 0.93
N PHE A 80 -1.55 -5.44 0.14
CA PHE A 80 -0.95 -4.20 0.61
C PHE A 80 -2.00 -3.29 1.27
N TRP A 81 -3.13 -3.05 0.61
CA TRP A 81 -4.19 -2.18 1.15
C TRP A 81 -4.92 -2.80 2.33
N ALA A 82 -5.13 -4.12 2.36
CA ALA A 82 -5.68 -4.81 3.50
C ALA A 82 -4.79 -4.68 4.74
N LEU A 83 -3.46 -4.81 4.58
CA LEU A 83 -2.49 -4.60 5.65
C LEU A 83 -2.51 -3.14 6.13
N ALA A 84 -2.50 -2.17 5.21
CA ALA A 84 -2.56 -0.75 5.53
C ALA A 84 -3.84 -0.40 6.31
N GLN A 85 -4.98 -0.93 5.90
CA GLN A 85 -6.27 -0.75 6.58
C GLN A 85 -6.25 -1.37 7.98
N HIS A 86 -5.73 -2.60 8.12
CA HIS A 86 -5.61 -3.25 9.43
C HIS A 86 -4.75 -2.44 10.39
N LYS A 87 -3.55 -2.01 9.96
CA LYS A 87 -2.64 -1.24 10.82
C LYS A 87 -3.20 0.15 11.17
N SER A 88 -3.94 0.76 10.25
CA SER A 88 -4.63 2.02 10.52
C SER A 88 -5.76 1.83 11.53
N ASN A 89 -6.50 0.72 11.48
CA ASN A 89 -7.53 0.41 12.45
C ASN A 89 -7.00 0.21 13.86
N ASP A 90 -5.91 -0.54 14.00
CA ASP A 90 -5.27 -0.74 15.30
C ASP A 90 -4.87 0.61 15.92
N ALA A 91 -4.26 1.49 15.12
CA ALA A 91 -3.82 2.80 15.56
C ALA A 91 -5.01 3.72 15.90
N LEU A 92 -6.06 3.75 15.06
CA LEU A 92 -7.27 4.54 15.31
C LEU A 92 -8.00 4.06 16.56
N LEU A 93 -8.24 2.75 16.68
CA LEU A 93 -8.94 2.17 17.82
C LEU A 93 -8.23 2.52 19.12
N PHE A 94 -6.93 2.23 19.21
CA PHE A 94 -6.18 2.45 20.44
C PHE A 94 -6.05 3.94 20.79
N SER A 95 -5.67 4.77 19.82
CA SER A 95 -5.52 6.22 20.04
C SER A 95 -6.85 6.86 20.43
N GLY A 96 -7.94 6.47 19.77
CA GLY A 96 -9.28 6.96 20.07
C GLY A 96 -9.78 6.51 21.45
N CYS A 97 -9.51 5.26 21.86
CA CYS A 97 -9.83 4.77 23.21
C CYS A 97 -9.07 5.56 24.29
N VAL A 98 -7.77 5.77 24.11
CA VAL A 98 -6.95 6.55 25.07
C VAL A 98 -7.47 7.98 25.18
N LEU A 99 -7.73 8.65 24.05
CA LEU A 99 -8.28 10.01 24.06
C LEU A 99 -9.68 10.06 24.67
N ALA A 100 -10.55 9.10 24.38
CA ALA A 100 -11.89 9.03 24.96
C ALA A 100 -11.86 8.82 26.48
N LEU A 101 -10.94 7.98 26.99
CA LEU A 101 -10.72 7.82 28.44
C LEU A 101 -10.29 9.14 29.08
N LEU A 102 -9.31 9.83 28.48
CA LEU A 102 -8.82 11.11 29.01
C LEU A 102 -9.90 12.20 29.00
N LEU A 103 -10.76 12.21 27.99
CA LEU A 103 -11.94 13.07 27.95
C LEU A 103 -12.96 12.69 29.02
N GLY A 104 -13.20 11.39 29.24
CA GLY A 104 -14.11 10.91 30.28
C GLY A 104 -13.67 11.32 31.69
N PHE A 105 -12.36 11.29 31.95
CA PHE A 105 -11.74 11.78 33.19
C PHE A 105 -11.61 13.31 33.29
N ASN A 106 -12.15 14.06 32.32
CA ASN A 106 -12.03 15.51 32.23
C ASN A 106 -10.57 16.02 32.35
N ARG A 107 -9.61 15.29 31.76
CA ARG A 107 -8.18 15.68 31.82
C ARG A 107 -7.90 16.89 30.95
N LEU A 108 -6.94 17.70 31.40
CA LEU A 108 -6.49 18.91 30.70
C LEU A 108 -5.97 18.60 29.28
N PRO A 109 -6.13 19.52 28.32
CA PRO A 109 -5.63 19.35 26.95
C PRO A 109 -4.13 19.01 26.87
N ALA A 110 -3.31 19.56 27.77
CA ALA A 110 -1.88 19.25 27.84
C ALA A 110 -1.62 17.76 28.12
N SER A 111 -2.39 17.14 29.01
CA SER A 111 -2.29 15.70 29.28
C SER A 111 -2.75 14.86 28.09
N GLN A 112 -3.77 15.33 27.36
CA GLN A 112 -4.25 14.66 26.14
C GLN A 112 -3.21 14.73 25.01
N GLN A 113 -2.53 15.86 24.84
CA GLN A 113 -1.42 16.01 23.88
C GLN A 113 -0.25 15.09 24.23
N LEU A 114 0.17 15.09 25.50
CA LEU A 114 1.25 14.21 25.95
C LEU A 114 0.90 12.74 25.70
N ALA A 115 -0.33 12.33 26.04
CA ALA A 115 -0.79 10.98 25.77
C ALA A 115 -0.81 10.65 24.27
N ALA A 116 -1.28 11.55 23.41
CA ALA A 116 -1.26 11.36 21.96
C ALA A 116 0.17 11.16 21.42
N TRP A 117 1.14 11.91 21.95
CA TRP A 117 2.57 11.71 21.63
C TRP A 117 3.10 10.37 22.11
N VAL A 118 2.83 10.00 23.37
CA VAL A 118 3.27 8.73 23.94
C VAL A 118 2.67 7.56 23.17
N VAL A 119 1.39 7.63 22.81
CA VAL A 119 0.71 6.61 22.01
C VAL A 119 1.29 6.56 20.59
N GLY A 120 1.50 7.71 19.94
CA GLY A 120 2.05 7.78 18.59
C GLY A 120 3.46 7.21 18.50
N LEU A 121 4.38 7.68 19.35
CA LEU A 121 5.77 7.23 19.37
C LEU A 121 5.92 5.82 19.93
N GLY A 122 5.23 5.52 21.04
CA GLY A 122 5.26 4.20 21.67
C GLY A 122 4.66 3.13 20.75
N GLY A 123 3.51 3.41 20.14
CA GLY A 123 2.88 2.54 19.16
C GLY A 123 3.74 2.33 17.91
N ALA A 124 4.33 3.39 17.35
CA ALA A 124 5.24 3.28 16.21
C ALA A 124 6.49 2.45 16.55
N THR A 125 7.11 2.70 17.71
CA THR A 125 8.31 1.97 18.16
C THR A 125 7.97 0.49 18.41
N TRP A 126 6.84 0.21 19.03
CA TRP A 126 6.36 -1.15 19.26
C TRP A 126 6.11 -1.90 17.95
N GLN A 127 5.45 -1.26 16.98
CA GLN A 127 5.21 -1.86 15.66
C GLN A 127 6.51 -2.06 14.87
N LEU A 128 7.48 -1.15 14.99
CA LEU A 128 8.81 -1.31 14.40
C LEU A 128 9.50 -2.57 14.94
N ILE A 129 9.58 -2.71 16.26
CA ILE A 129 10.20 -3.87 16.92
C ILE A 129 9.46 -5.15 16.53
N ARG A 130 8.12 -5.14 16.57
CA ARG A 130 7.29 -6.30 16.22
C ARG A 130 7.50 -6.71 14.76
N THR A 131 7.49 -5.76 13.83
CA THR A 131 7.69 -6.03 12.41
C THR A 131 9.08 -6.58 12.15
N ILE A 132 10.12 -6.04 12.79
CA ILE A 132 11.48 -6.55 12.68
C ILE A 132 11.59 -8.00 13.19
N ARG A 133 10.93 -8.33 14.31
CA ARG A 133 10.96 -9.67 14.90
C ARG A 133 10.11 -10.70 14.15
N GLN A 134 9.01 -10.25 13.55
CA GLN A 134 8.05 -11.11 12.86
C GLN A 134 8.30 -11.19 11.35
N PHE A 135 9.28 -10.43 10.83
CA PHE A 135 9.66 -10.52 9.43
C PHE A 135 10.34 -11.87 9.17
N THR A 136 9.58 -12.79 8.59
CA THR A 136 10.14 -13.99 7.98
C THR A 136 10.61 -13.58 6.57
N PRO A 137 11.93 -13.66 6.28
CA PRO A 137 12.38 -13.43 4.91
C PRO A 137 11.66 -14.42 3.98
N PRO A 138 11.27 -14.01 2.77
CA PRO A 138 10.72 -14.94 1.80
C PRO A 138 11.70 -16.10 1.66
N VAL A 139 11.17 -17.33 1.64
CA VAL A 139 11.96 -18.53 1.39
C VAL A 139 12.55 -18.38 0.00
N LEU A 140 13.81 -17.93 -0.07
CA LEU A 140 14.62 -18.06 -1.26
C LEU A 140 14.75 -19.57 -1.50
N PRO A 141 14.37 -20.09 -2.68
CA PRO A 141 14.70 -21.48 -2.98
C PRO A 141 16.21 -21.64 -2.83
N GLU A 142 16.64 -22.71 -2.13
CA GLU A 142 18.04 -23.11 -1.90
C GLU A 142 18.76 -23.46 -3.21
N SER A 143 18.87 -22.52 -4.14
CA SER A 143 19.83 -22.58 -5.22
C SER A 143 20.83 -21.46 -5.01
N ASP A 144 22.09 -21.81 -4.76
CA ASP A 144 23.26 -20.93 -4.64
C ASP A 144 23.55 -20.06 -5.89
N GLU A 145 22.65 -20.04 -6.86
CA GLU A 145 22.71 -19.15 -8.01
C GLU A 145 21.88 -17.91 -7.70
N GLU A 146 22.58 -16.79 -7.56
CA GLU A 146 22.03 -15.44 -7.66
C GLU A 146 21.08 -15.44 -8.87
N ARG A 147 19.76 -15.43 -8.59
CA ARG A 147 18.69 -15.57 -9.59
C ARG A 147 18.53 -14.28 -10.39
N LEU A 148 19.65 -13.78 -10.92
CA LEU A 148 19.66 -12.80 -11.97
C LEU A 148 18.86 -13.38 -13.13
N PRO A 149 18.14 -12.53 -13.89
CA PRO A 149 17.60 -12.96 -15.16
C PRO A 149 18.72 -13.63 -15.97
N GLY A 150 18.60 -14.92 -16.27
CA GLY A 150 19.61 -15.64 -17.05
C GLY A 150 19.81 -14.97 -18.42
N ALA A 151 20.82 -15.37 -19.18
CA ALA A 151 21.11 -14.79 -20.51
C ALA A 151 19.86 -14.69 -21.42
N GLU A 152 18.90 -15.60 -21.26
CA GLU A 152 17.63 -15.63 -21.98
C GLU A 152 16.70 -14.44 -21.70
N ALA A 153 16.87 -13.75 -20.57
CA ALA A 153 16.15 -12.52 -20.28
C ALA A 153 16.52 -11.38 -21.24
N SER A 154 17.75 -11.37 -21.77
CA SER A 154 18.16 -10.39 -22.78
C SER A 154 17.37 -10.53 -24.09
N LEU A 155 16.76 -11.69 -24.32
CA LEU A 155 15.94 -12.00 -25.48
C LEU A 155 14.45 -11.64 -25.29
N GLY A 156 14.10 -11.01 -24.17
CA GLY A 156 12.74 -10.56 -23.86
C GLY A 156 11.81 -11.67 -23.36
N LEU A 157 10.51 -11.35 -23.31
CA LEU A 157 9.50 -12.23 -22.69
C LEU A 157 9.38 -13.57 -23.43
N GLN A 158 9.58 -13.56 -24.76
CA GLN A 158 9.58 -14.78 -25.57
C GLN A 158 10.74 -15.70 -25.22
N GLY A 159 11.95 -15.14 -25.05
CA GLY A 159 13.14 -15.91 -24.63
C GLY A 159 12.92 -16.58 -23.27
N MET A 160 12.37 -15.85 -22.30
CA MET A 160 12.06 -16.42 -20.98
C MET A 160 11.04 -17.57 -21.05
N LEU A 161 10.06 -17.51 -21.96
CA LEU A 161 9.10 -18.60 -22.16
C LEU A 161 9.76 -19.83 -22.81
N LEU A 162 10.67 -19.63 -23.76
CA LEU A 162 11.45 -20.72 -24.36
C LEU A 162 12.35 -21.39 -23.31
N ALA A 163 13.02 -20.61 -22.48
CA ALA A 163 13.82 -21.09 -21.34
C ALA A 163 13.01 -21.98 -20.39
N ALA A 164 11.73 -21.62 -20.17
CA ALA A 164 10.79 -22.37 -19.35
C ALA A 164 10.24 -23.64 -20.03
N GLY A 165 10.73 -24.00 -21.23
CA GLY A 165 10.33 -25.19 -21.98
C GLY A 165 9.04 -25.03 -22.79
N VAL A 166 8.55 -23.81 -22.97
CA VAL A 166 7.36 -23.55 -23.79
C VAL A 166 7.71 -23.64 -25.28
N SER A 167 6.87 -24.29 -26.07
CA SER A 167 7.11 -24.40 -27.52
C SER A 167 7.15 -23.02 -28.21
N PRO A 168 7.96 -22.83 -29.28
CA PRO A 168 8.09 -21.54 -29.98
C PRO A 168 6.80 -20.95 -30.51
N ALA A 169 5.87 -21.79 -30.98
CA ALA A 169 4.58 -21.33 -31.49
C ALA A 169 3.70 -20.77 -30.36
N VAL A 170 3.69 -21.45 -29.21
CA VAL A 170 2.92 -21.01 -28.03
C VAL A 170 3.54 -19.76 -27.42
N SER A 171 4.87 -19.69 -27.30
CA SER A 171 5.55 -18.50 -26.74
C SER A 171 5.28 -17.25 -27.60
N ALA A 172 5.38 -17.35 -28.92
CA ALA A 172 5.04 -16.27 -29.84
C ALA A 172 3.56 -15.85 -29.75
N ALA A 173 2.65 -16.82 -29.65
CA ALA A 173 1.22 -16.56 -29.51
C ALA A 173 0.89 -15.84 -28.19
N LEU A 174 1.52 -16.26 -27.07
CA LEU A 174 1.34 -15.62 -25.77
C LEU A 174 1.84 -14.18 -25.75
N VAL A 175 3.05 -13.92 -26.27
CA VAL A 175 3.61 -12.56 -26.35
C VAL A 175 2.73 -11.67 -27.21
N LYS A 176 2.34 -12.14 -28.41
CA LYS A 176 1.42 -11.41 -29.29
C LYS A 176 0.08 -11.14 -28.61
N GLY A 177 -0.47 -12.14 -27.91
CA GLY A 177 -1.70 -12.04 -27.13
C GLY A 177 -1.63 -10.98 -26.05
N ILE A 178 -0.58 -10.97 -25.23
CA ILE A 178 -0.36 -9.99 -24.16
C ILE A 178 -0.29 -8.58 -24.72
N THR A 179 0.40 -8.37 -25.84
CA THR A 179 0.43 -7.03 -26.40
C THR A 179 -0.97 -6.57 -26.81
N GLN A 180 -1.85 -7.46 -27.31
CA GLN A 180 -3.19 -7.12 -27.82
C GLN A 180 -4.21 -6.95 -26.69
N ASP A 181 -4.27 -7.95 -25.82
CA ASP A 181 -5.15 -8.00 -24.65
C ASP A 181 -4.39 -8.57 -23.44
N PRO A 182 -3.70 -7.72 -22.66
CA PRO A 182 -2.99 -8.17 -21.47
C PRO A 182 -3.89 -8.87 -20.44
N ALA A 183 -5.20 -8.57 -20.41
CA ALA A 183 -6.09 -9.15 -19.41
C ALA A 183 -6.45 -10.61 -19.76
N GLY A 184 -6.79 -10.89 -21.02
CA GLY A 184 -7.15 -12.24 -21.48
C GLY A 184 -5.97 -13.23 -21.46
N PHE A 185 -4.75 -12.74 -21.66
CA PHE A 185 -3.55 -13.60 -21.76
C PHE A 185 -2.70 -13.67 -20.48
N LEU A 186 -3.11 -13.01 -19.39
CA LEU A 186 -2.35 -13.02 -18.13
C LEU A 186 -2.32 -14.40 -17.46
N ALA A 187 -3.47 -15.08 -17.37
CA ALA A 187 -3.57 -16.39 -16.73
C ALA A 187 -2.69 -17.46 -17.40
N PRO A 188 -2.74 -17.65 -18.74
CA PRO A 188 -1.86 -18.61 -19.40
C PRO A 188 -0.38 -18.19 -19.34
N LEU A 189 -0.07 -16.90 -19.31
CA LEU A 189 1.29 -16.42 -19.11
C LEU A 189 1.83 -16.81 -17.72
N LEU A 190 1.07 -16.55 -16.65
CA LEU A 190 1.48 -16.89 -15.29
C LEU A 190 1.61 -18.41 -15.07
N ALA A 191 0.81 -19.21 -15.78
CA ALA A 191 0.91 -20.67 -15.73
C ALA A 191 2.26 -21.18 -16.29
N ASN A 192 2.78 -20.54 -17.33
CA ASN A 192 4.06 -20.91 -17.95
C ASN A 192 5.26 -20.18 -17.34
N LEU A 193 5.04 -19.01 -16.75
CA LEU A 193 6.10 -18.17 -16.20
C LEU A 193 5.71 -17.60 -14.83
N PRO A 194 5.69 -18.43 -13.77
CA PRO A 194 5.25 -18.03 -12.44
C PRO A 194 6.10 -16.91 -11.82
N SER A 195 7.37 -16.76 -12.24
CA SER A 195 8.25 -15.69 -11.76
C SER A 195 7.80 -14.27 -12.15
N LEU A 196 6.82 -14.14 -13.05
CA LEU A 196 6.17 -12.85 -13.33
C LEU A 196 5.24 -12.41 -12.20
N ALA A 197 4.74 -13.33 -11.36
CA ALA A 197 3.88 -12.94 -10.26
C ALA A 197 4.65 -11.98 -9.33
N PRO A 198 4.09 -10.80 -9.00
CA PRO A 198 4.70 -9.93 -8.02
C PRO A 198 4.66 -10.60 -6.65
N ASP A 199 5.66 -10.30 -5.82
CA ASP A 199 5.69 -10.80 -4.46
C ASP A 199 4.41 -10.39 -3.74
N SER A 200 3.75 -11.38 -3.16
CA SER A 200 2.48 -11.19 -2.42
C SER A 200 2.72 -10.33 -1.17
N GLN A 201 3.87 -10.50 -0.54
CA GLN A 201 4.22 -9.78 0.67
C GLN A 201 4.97 -8.47 0.36
N PRO A 202 4.58 -7.34 0.98
CA PRO A 202 5.34 -6.11 0.88
C PRO A 202 6.75 -6.29 1.45
N SER A 203 7.72 -5.53 0.92
CA SER A 203 9.10 -5.58 1.40
C SER A 203 9.21 -5.18 2.87
N ARG A 204 10.30 -5.56 3.55
CA ARG A 204 10.52 -5.22 4.97
C ARG A 204 10.37 -3.72 5.24
N ALA A 205 10.94 -2.88 4.38
CA ALA A 205 10.84 -1.43 4.50
C ALA A 205 9.39 -0.95 4.35
N GLN A 206 8.63 -1.51 3.40
CA GLN A 206 7.21 -1.20 3.22
C GLN A 206 6.37 -1.67 4.41
N GLN A 207 6.62 -2.87 4.95
CA GLN A 207 5.94 -3.36 6.14
C GLN A 207 6.19 -2.46 7.35
N ILE A 208 7.45 -2.04 7.56
CA ILE A 208 7.80 -1.09 8.62
C ILE A 208 7.03 0.20 8.41
N ALA A 209 7.11 0.82 7.23
CA ALA A 209 6.41 2.07 6.94
C ALA A 209 4.89 1.94 7.15
N LEU A 210 4.25 0.92 6.57
CA LEU A 210 2.82 0.67 6.74
C LEU A 210 2.41 0.44 8.19
N SER A 211 3.28 -0.15 9.01
CA SER A 211 3.00 -0.43 10.41
C SER A 211 3.20 0.77 11.31
N THR A 212 4.16 1.65 11.03
CA THR A 212 4.54 2.78 11.91
C THR A 212 3.86 4.08 11.51
N THR A 213 3.68 4.32 10.20
CA THR A 213 3.12 5.57 9.67
C THR A 213 1.73 5.89 10.24
N PRO A 214 0.78 4.94 10.37
CA PRO A 214 -0.53 5.27 10.96
C PRO A 214 -0.43 5.78 12.41
N TRP A 215 0.44 5.21 13.23
CA TRP A 215 0.64 5.62 14.63
C TRP A 215 1.24 7.03 14.72
N LEU A 216 2.25 7.31 13.91
CA LEU A 216 2.87 8.63 13.86
C LEU A 216 1.88 9.69 13.35
N LEU A 217 1.18 9.41 12.24
CA LEU A 217 0.21 10.34 11.67
C LEU A 217 -0.91 10.65 12.67
N ILE A 218 -1.52 9.62 13.27
CA ILE A 218 -2.61 9.81 14.22
C ILE A 218 -2.11 10.53 15.48
N GLY A 219 -0.98 10.13 16.05
CA GLY A 219 -0.43 10.75 17.25
C GLY A 219 -0.04 12.22 17.04
N ILE A 220 0.70 12.52 15.96
CA ILE A 220 1.14 13.88 15.64
C ILE A 220 -0.06 14.78 15.32
N LEU A 221 -0.97 14.34 14.43
CA LEU A 221 -2.12 15.15 14.05
C LEU A 221 -3.06 15.37 15.22
N SER A 222 -3.32 14.35 16.04
CA SER A 222 -4.17 14.48 17.21
C SER A 222 -3.55 15.44 18.23
N SER A 223 -2.26 15.30 18.54
CA SER A 223 -1.58 16.23 19.45
C SER A 223 -1.60 17.66 18.93
N TRP A 224 -1.33 17.86 17.64
CA TRP A 224 -1.31 19.19 17.03
C TRP A 224 -2.71 19.84 17.07
N LEU A 225 -3.75 19.09 16.73
CA LEU A 225 -5.13 19.57 16.76
C LEU A 225 -5.60 19.90 18.18
N ILE A 226 -5.28 19.06 19.18
CA ILE A 226 -5.63 19.34 20.58
C ILE A 226 -4.93 20.63 21.07
N GLY A 227 -3.74 20.95 20.56
CA GLY A 227 -3.03 22.19 20.90
C GLY A 227 -3.61 23.45 20.28
N LEU A 228 -4.27 23.33 19.12
CA LEU A 228 -4.88 24.46 18.43
C LEU A 228 -6.32 24.74 18.85
N LEU A 229 -7.05 23.73 19.29
CA LEU A 229 -8.47 23.83 19.55
C LEU A 229 -8.77 24.33 20.97
N PRO A 230 -9.91 25.01 21.19
CA PRO A 230 -10.34 25.43 22.52
C PRO A 230 -10.45 24.25 23.48
N ALA A 231 -10.00 24.45 24.73
CA ALA A 231 -9.86 23.41 25.75
C ALA A 231 -11.12 22.56 25.98
N PHE A 232 -12.31 23.14 25.79
CA PHE A 232 -13.58 22.48 26.05
C PHE A 232 -14.02 21.50 24.95
N TRP A 233 -13.64 21.74 23.69
CA TRP A 233 -14.14 20.97 22.53
C TRP A 233 -13.05 20.21 21.79
N GLY A 234 -11.77 20.53 22.02
CA GLY A 234 -10.65 20.04 21.23
C GLY A 234 -10.58 18.52 21.09
N GLY A 235 -10.64 17.79 22.21
CA GLY A 235 -10.55 16.33 22.15
C GLY A 235 -11.77 15.67 21.48
N GLY A 236 -12.98 16.20 21.68
CA GLY A 236 -14.19 15.69 21.03
C GLY A 236 -14.15 15.88 19.50
N LEU A 237 -13.69 17.05 19.05
CA LEU A 237 -13.51 17.34 17.63
C LEU A 237 -12.42 16.48 16.99
N VAL A 238 -11.34 16.19 17.72
CA VAL A 238 -10.28 15.27 17.26
C VAL A 238 -10.81 13.85 17.11
N LEU A 239 -11.58 13.33 18.07
CA LEU A 239 -12.23 12.02 17.91
C LEU A 239 -13.17 12.01 16.69
N PHE A 240 -13.94 13.07 16.47
CA PHE A 240 -14.79 13.16 15.28
C PHE A 240 -13.98 13.15 13.98
N LEU A 241 -12.88 13.89 13.90
CA LEU A 241 -11.98 13.88 12.75
C LEU A 241 -11.32 12.52 12.55
N MET A 242 -10.99 11.80 13.61
CA MET A 242 -10.48 10.43 13.53
C MET A 242 -11.54 9.46 12.98
N LEU A 243 -12.82 9.60 13.36
CA LEU A 243 -13.92 8.83 12.74
C LEU A 243 -14.08 9.17 11.26
N ALA A 244 -13.99 10.46 10.90
CA ALA A 244 -14.05 10.90 9.50
C ALA A 244 -12.88 10.34 8.67
N ALA A 245 -11.67 10.29 9.24
CA ALA A 245 -10.52 9.65 8.63
C ALA A 245 -10.73 8.14 8.46
N GLY A 246 -11.27 7.47 9.49
CA GLY A 246 -11.69 6.06 9.41
C GLY A 246 -12.72 5.82 8.31
N TRP A 247 -13.67 6.75 8.12
CA TRP A 247 -14.62 6.73 7.01
C TRP A 247 -13.95 6.84 5.64
N GLY A 248 -12.98 7.72 5.50
CA GLY A 248 -12.19 7.85 4.27
C GLY A 248 -11.47 6.55 3.88
N ILE A 249 -10.98 5.80 4.87
CA ILE A 249 -10.21 4.55 4.70
C ILE A 249 -11.12 3.37 4.34
N HIS A 250 -12.23 3.21 5.06
CA HIS A 250 -13.10 2.01 4.94
C HIS A 250 -14.25 2.18 3.97
N ARG A 251 -14.76 3.41 3.82
CA ARG A 251 -15.98 3.72 3.07
C ARG A 251 -17.16 2.82 3.44
N SER A 252 -17.18 2.29 4.66
CA SER A 252 -18.19 1.38 5.16
C SER A 252 -18.52 1.68 6.62
N VAL A 253 -19.80 1.60 6.98
CA VAL A 253 -20.31 2.01 8.29
C VAL A 253 -19.83 1.08 9.42
N LYS A 254 -19.72 -0.22 9.14
CA LYS A 254 -19.45 -1.26 10.15
C LYS A 254 -18.18 -1.02 10.99
N PRO A 255 -16.97 -0.88 10.39
CA PRO A 255 -15.75 -0.69 11.17
C PRO A 255 -15.78 0.63 11.96
N ILE A 256 -16.42 1.66 11.43
CA ILE A 256 -16.48 2.99 12.05
C ILE A 256 -17.47 3.00 13.21
N GLY A 257 -18.58 2.29 13.07
CA GLY A 257 -19.52 2.07 14.17
C GLY A 257 -18.85 1.35 15.34
N LEU A 258 -18.03 0.32 15.05
CA LEU A 258 -17.26 -0.36 16.09
C LEU A 258 -16.24 0.55 16.78
N LEU A 259 -15.53 1.39 16.03
CA LEU A 259 -14.64 2.42 16.59
C LEU A 259 -15.42 3.37 17.50
N ALA A 260 -16.51 3.94 17.01
CA ALA A 260 -17.34 4.90 17.75
C ALA A 260 -17.91 4.30 19.03
N ILE A 261 -18.47 3.08 18.97
CA ILE A 261 -19.00 2.37 20.14
C ILE A 261 -17.89 2.10 21.16
N SER A 262 -16.72 1.64 20.70
CA SER A 262 -15.58 1.37 21.59
C SER A 262 -15.13 2.64 22.32
N TRP A 263 -15.02 3.76 21.60
CA TRP A 263 -14.60 5.04 22.18
C TRP A 263 -15.65 5.60 23.14
N LEU A 264 -16.94 5.51 22.78
CA LEU A 264 -18.04 5.90 23.67
C LEU A 264 -18.04 5.06 24.95
N ALA A 265 -17.90 3.74 24.85
CA ALA A 265 -17.84 2.84 26.01
C ALA A 265 -16.67 3.20 26.93
N CYS A 266 -15.48 3.45 26.38
CA CYS A 266 -14.32 3.91 27.14
C CYS A 266 -14.58 5.24 27.85
N GLY A 267 -15.10 6.24 27.13
CA GLY A 267 -15.39 7.55 27.70
C GLY A 267 -16.46 7.50 28.81
N LEU A 268 -17.50 6.69 28.62
CA LEU A 268 -18.55 6.47 29.63
C LEU A 268 -18.00 5.75 30.86
N LEU A 269 -17.15 4.74 30.68
CA LEU A 269 -16.54 4.00 31.79
C LEU A 269 -15.66 4.92 32.66
N ALA A 270 -14.88 5.81 32.03
CA ALA A 270 -14.10 6.82 32.76
C ALA A 270 -14.98 7.88 33.45
N ARG A 271 -16.18 8.17 32.92
CA ARG A 271 -17.14 9.02 33.64
C ARG A 271 -17.78 8.30 34.83
N LEU A 272 -18.09 7.02 34.71
CA LEU A 272 -18.72 6.24 35.78
C LEU A 272 -17.85 6.18 37.03
N THR A 273 -16.52 6.16 36.90
CA THR A 273 -15.60 6.22 38.05
C THR A 273 -15.65 7.53 38.83
N HIS A 274 -16.30 8.59 38.32
CA HIS A 274 -16.55 9.80 39.10
C HIS A 274 -17.82 9.72 39.97
N TYR A 275 -18.67 8.71 39.74
CA TYR A 275 -19.94 8.52 40.46
C TYR A 275 -19.90 7.36 41.47
N ILE A 276 -18.82 6.57 41.47
CA ILE A 276 -18.53 5.50 42.43
C ILE A 276 -17.55 6.05 43.45
#